data_AF-A0A1T4SRW2-F1
#
_entry.id   AF-A0A1T4SRW2-F1
#
_cell.length_a   1.000
_cell.length_b   1.000
_cell.length_c   1.000
_cell.angle_alpha   90.00
_cell.angle_beta   90.00
_cell.angle_gamma   90.00
#
_symmetry.space_group_name_H-M   'P 1'
#
loop_
_entity.id
_entity.type
_entity.pdbx_description
1 polymer ?
#
loop_
_entity_poly.entity_id
_entity_poly.type
_entity_poly.pdbx_seq_one_letter_code
_entity_poly.pdbx_strand_id
1 'polypeptide(L)' 'MSDWIRWGGGPMPVDRSERVEVETECHATFTAFAGALEWSFYNGHDGVIAYRVVTD' A
#
# COMPACT_ATOMS: atom_id res chain seq x y z
N MET A 1 -6.44 17.15 0.48
CA MET A 1 -6.12 16.21 1.57
C MET A 1 -6.21 14.85 0.92
N SER A 2 -5.08 14.18 0.67
CA SER A 2 -5.11 12.87 0.01
C SER A 2 -5.49 11.83 1.06
N ASP A 3 -6.77 11.45 1.03
CA ASP A 3 -7.38 10.55 2.00
C ASP A 3 -6.79 9.14 1.85
N TRP A 4 -6.17 8.66 2.92
CA TRP A 4 -5.63 7.31 2.98
C TRP A 4 -6.76 6.27 2.98
N ILE A 5 -6.63 5.24 2.15
CA ILE A 5 -7.54 4.10 2.09
C ILE A 5 -6.99 3.02 3.02
N ARG A 6 -7.75 2.67 4.07
CA ARG A 6 -7.39 1.55 4.95
C ARG A 6 -7.43 0.24 4.18
N TRP A 7 -6.38 -0.56 4.34
CA TRP A 7 -6.19 -1.84 3.69
C TRP A 7 -6.30 -2.97 4.71
N GLY A 8 -7.17 -3.94 4.43
CA GLY A 8 -7.42 -5.11 5.28
C GLY A 8 -6.78 -6.40 4.77
N GLY A 9 -5.90 -6.31 3.77
CA GLY A 9 -5.37 -7.46 3.04
C GLY A 9 -6.27 -7.92 1.89
N GLY A 10 -5.73 -8.79 1.03
CA GLY A 10 -6.42 -9.32 -0.14
C GLY A 10 -5.63 -9.08 -1.44
N PRO A 11 -6.28 -9.20 -2.61
CA PRO A 11 -5.66 -8.87 -3.89
C PRO A 11 -5.38 -7.38 -3.99
N MET A 12 -4.30 -7.01 -4.68
CA MET A 12 -3.93 -5.61 -4.92
C MET A 12 -5.13 -4.77 -5.43
N PRO A 13 -5.46 -3.64 -4.78
CA PRO A 13 -6.68 -2.87 -5.06
C PRO A 13 -6.54 -1.82 -6.17
N VAL A 14 -5.34 -1.63 -6.72
CA VAL A 14 -4.99 -0.61 -7.73
C VAL A 14 -4.24 -1.24 -8.90
N ASP A 15 -4.10 -0.50 -9.99
CA ASP A 15 -3.32 -0.97 -11.16
C ASP A 15 -1.82 -1.07 -10.84
N ARG A 16 -1.14 -2.05 -11.45
CA ARG A 16 0.29 -2.31 -11.19
C ARG A 16 1.20 -1.13 -11.51
N SER A 17 0.80 -0.29 -12.46
CA SER A 17 1.53 0.91 -12.89
C SER A 17 1.26 2.14 -12.03
N GLU A 18 0.25 2.09 -11.15
CA GLU A 18 -0.05 3.23 -10.27
C GLU A 18 1.06 3.39 -9.25
N ARG A 19 1.43 4.66 -8.99
CA ARG A 19 2.32 5.01 -7.91
C ARG A 19 1.48 5.22 -6.65
N VAL A 20 1.84 4.52 -5.59
CA VAL A 20 1.14 4.59 -4.31
C VAL A 20 2.11 4.95 -3.20
N GLU A 21 1.60 5.67 -2.22
CA GLU A 21 2.22 5.76 -0.91
C GLU A 21 1.50 4.77 0.01
N VAL A 22 2.26 4.00 0.78
CA VAL A 22 1.73 2.99 1.70
C VAL A 22 2.16 3.31 3.13
N GLU A 23 1.29 2.96 4.08
CA GLU A 23 1.59 2.93 5.51
C GLU A 23 1.64 1.47 5.95
N THR A 24 2.68 1.10 6.68
CA THR A 24 2.85 -0.24 7.26
C THR A 24 2.40 -0.29 8.71
N GLU A 25 2.28 -1.50 9.27
CA GLU A 25 1.99 -1.71 10.70
C GLU A 25 2.98 -1.02 11.65
N CYS A 26 4.23 -0.83 11.24
CA CYS A 26 5.23 -0.09 12.03
C CYS A 26 5.14 1.44 11.86
N HIS A 27 4.06 1.95 11.25
CA HIS A 27 3.85 3.36 10.90
C HIS A 27 4.96 3.94 9.99
N ALA A 28 5.69 3.09 9.27
CA ALA A 28 6.58 3.55 8.22
C ALA A 28 5.76 3.90 6.97
N THR A 29 6.12 4.99 6.32
CA THR A 29 5.51 5.41 5.05
C THR A 29 6.55 5.43 3.94
N PHE A 30 6.18 4.91 2.78
CA PHE A 30 7.05 4.94 1.61
C PHE A 30 6.24 4.90 0.30
N THR A 31 6.85 5.37 -0.78
CA THR A 31 6.26 5.39 -2.12
C THR A 31 6.85 4.29 -2.99
N ALA A 32 5.99 3.54 -3.68
CA ALA A 32 6.40 2.54 -4.65
C ALA A 32 5.36 2.41 -5.78
N PHE A 33 5.71 1.71 -6.85
CA PHE A 33 4.69 1.21 -7.78
C PHE A 33 3.89 0.11 -7.12
N ALA A 34 2.57 0.10 -7.30
CA ALA A 34 1.72 -0.90 -6.68
C ALA A 34 2.11 -2.33 -7.07
N GLY A 35 2.53 -2.55 -8.32
CA GLY A 35 3.00 -3.86 -8.79
C GLY A 35 4.33 -4.33 -8.19
N ALA A 36 5.07 -3.45 -7.49
CA ALA A 36 6.31 -3.79 -6.81
C ALA A 36 6.11 -4.16 -5.33
N LEU A 37 4.89 -3.99 -4.80
CA LEU A 37 4.55 -4.29 -3.42
C LEU A 37 3.94 -5.68 -3.29
N GLU A 38 4.24 -6.35 -2.18
CA GLU A 38 3.52 -7.56 -1.78
C GLU A 38 2.27 -7.18 -0.98
N TRP A 39 1.11 -7.19 -1.65
CA TRP A 39 -0.19 -6.85 -1.05
C TRP A 39 -0.79 -8.00 -0.24
N SER A 40 -0.37 -9.22 -0.55
CA SER A 40 -0.77 -10.43 0.17
C SER A 40 -0.06 -10.46 1.52
N PHE A 41 -0.75 -10.03 2.55
CA PHE A 41 -0.35 -10.15 3.94
C PHE A 41 -0.19 -11.64 4.30
N TYR A 42 0.99 -12.22 4.10
CA TYR A 42 1.30 -13.58 4.49
C TYR A 42 2.50 -13.54 5.46
N ASN A 43 2.22 -13.75 6.74
CA ASN A 43 3.20 -13.98 7.82
C ASN A 43 3.94 -12.78 8.45
N GLY A 44 3.21 -11.68 8.70
CA GLY A 44 3.23 -11.10 10.05
C GLY A 44 4.37 -10.16 10.44
N HIS A 45 5.12 -9.58 9.51
CA HIS A 45 5.94 -8.41 9.83
C HIS A 45 5.91 -7.41 8.66
N ASP A 46 5.42 -6.20 8.92
CA ASP A 46 5.39 -5.03 8.03
C ASP A 46 4.42 -5.06 6.84
N GLY A 47 3.21 -5.60 7.04
CA GLY A 47 2.20 -5.51 5.99
C GLY A 47 1.64 -4.10 5.81
N VAL A 48 1.17 -3.81 4.59
CA VAL A 48 0.49 -2.57 4.24
C VAL A 48 -0.86 -2.52 4.97
N ILE A 49 -1.11 -1.46 5.75
CA ILE A 49 -2.38 -1.21 6.46
C ILE A 49 -3.18 -0.05 5.88
N ALA A 50 -2.54 0.80 5.08
CA ALA A 50 -3.22 1.83 4.32
C ALA A 50 -2.41 2.17 3.07
N TYR A 51 -3.09 2.68 2.06
CA TYR A 51 -2.46 3.19 0.85
C TYR A 51 -3.17 4.44 0.34
N ARG A 52 -2.49 5.24 -0.47
CA ARG A 52 -3.09 6.27 -1.30
C ARG A 52 -2.41 6.31 -2.65
N VAL A 53 -3.19 6.53 -3.71
CA VAL A 53 -2.65 6.79 -5.04
C VAL A 53 -2.04 8.19 -5.05
N VAL A 54 -0.80 8.28 -5.53
CA VAL A 54 -0.11 9.55 -5.73
C VAL A 54 0.01 9.79 -7.23
N THR A 55 -0.71 10.78 -7.74
CA THR A 55 -0.49 11.34 -9.06
C THR A 55 0.78 12.20 -9.01
N ASP A 56 1.70 11.97 -9.94
CA ASP A 56 2.82 12.88 -10.19
C ASP A 56 2.32 14.28 -10.57
#